data_AF-A0A8J7R063-F1
#
_entry.id   AF-A0A8J7R063-F1
#
_cell.length_a   1.000
_cell.length_b   1.000
_cell.length_c   1.000
_cell.angle_alpha   90.00
_cell.angle_beta   90.00
_cell.angle_gamma   90.00
#
_symmetry.space_group_name_H-M   'P 1'
#
loop_
_entity.id
_entity.type
_entity.pdbx_description
1 polymer ?
#
loop_
_entity_poly.entity_id
_entity_poly.type
_entity_poly.pdbx_seq_one_letter_code
_entity_poly.pdbx_strand_id
1 'polypeptide(L)'
;MTLKRPSGVWLLLMLASGSALALKLLTPSVVQVVVTNDVVHVYMIPNVYTVGDVLTICLLSASFSYSTFRGVLGEKVLLAKGVGKDAIATLLRGDELKVYEMIKNSSPITQAELAKASGFSKAKLSGVLDVLEAYGLITRKRRGRENVLTLSTEQKA
;
A
#
# COMPACT_ATOMS: atom_id res chain seq x y z
N MET A 1 13.35 13.83 8.49
CA MET A 1 13.28 13.72 7.02
C MET A 1 11.79 13.71 6.64
N THR A 2 11.31 14.74 5.96
CA THR A 2 9.87 15.02 5.78
C THR A 2 9.24 14.00 4.82
N LEU A 3 8.38 13.10 5.34
CA LEU A 3 7.56 12.21 4.52
C LEU A 3 6.56 13.05 3.73
N LYS A 4 6.90 13.29 2.47
CA LYS A 4 6.03 13.93 1.48
C LYS A 4 4.89 12.95 1.19
N ARG A 5 3.66 13.32 1.58
CA ARG A 5 2.42 12.59 1.23
C ARG A 5 2.48 12.10 -0.21
N PRO A 6 1.94 10.91 -0.54
CA PRO A 6 1.89 10.43 -1.92
C PRO A 6 1.29 11.55 -2.76
N SER A 7 2.13 12.13 -3.62
CA SER A 7 1.79 13.35 -4.32
C SER A 7 0.53 13.09 -5.12
N GLY A 8 -0.53 13.88 -4.89
CA GLY A 8 -1.84 13.72 -5.56
C GLY A 8 -1.74 13.63 -7.09
N VAL A 9 -0.62 14.10 -7.64
CA VAL A 9 -0.15 13.89 -9.02
C VAL A 9 -0.29 12.43 -9.49
N TRP A 10 0.09 11.42 -8.69
CA TRP A 10 0.01 10.01 -9.12
C TRP A 10 -1.44 9.50 -9.16
N LEU A 11 -2.28 9.97 -8.23
CA LEU A 11 -3.70 9.64 -8.20
C LEU A 11 -4.42 10.28 -9.40
N LEU A 12 -4.09 11.53 -9.72
CA LEU A 12 -4.61 12.24 -10.89
C LEU A 12 -4.17 11.56 -12.19
N LEU A 13 -2.92 11.11 -12.29
CA LEU A 13 -2.42 10.39 -13.45
C LEU A 13 -3.10 9.03 -13.64
N MET A 14 -3.38 8.31 -12.54
CA MET A 14 -4.16 7.07 -12.55
C MET A 14 -5.58 7.31 -13.06
N LEU A 15 -6.27 8.32 -12.52
CA LEU A 15 -7.61 8.71 -12.95
C LEU A 15 -7.66 9.10 -14.43
N ALA A 16 -6.69 9.89 -14.91
CA ALA A 16 -6.61 10.31 -16.30
C ALA A 16 -6.38 9.12 -17.26
N SER A 17 -5.44 8.23 -16.94
CA SER A 17 -5.14 7.05 -17.76
C SER A 17 -6.31 6.07 -17.81
N GLY A 18 -6.95 5.82 -16.67
CA GLY A 18 -8.13 4.94 -16.60
C GLY A 18 -9.33 5.49 -17.39
N SER A 19 -9.54 6.82 -17.35
CA SER A 19 -10.61 7.47 -18.10
C SER A 19 -10.38 7.40 -19.62
N ALA A 20 -9.15 7.62 -20.07
CA ALA A 20 -8.78 7.50 -21.49
C ALA A 20 -8.95 6.05 -22.00
N LEU A 21 -8.58 5.07 -21.18
CA LEU A 21 -8.78 3.65 -21.48
C LEU A 21 -10.26 3.29 -21.58
N ALA A 22 -11.08 3.78 -20.65
CA ALA A 22 -12.52 3.55 -20.65
C ALA A 22 -13.18 4.14 -21.91
N LEU A 23 -12.81 5.35 -22.33
CA LEU A 23 -13.33 5.96 -23.55
C LEU A 23 -12.95 5.16 -24.80
N LYS A 24 -11.69 4.70 -24.91
CA LYS A 24 -11.20 3.85 -26.00
C LYS A 24 -11.94 2.51 -26.08
N LEU A 25 -12.34 1.93 -24.95
CA LEU A 25 -13.12 0.70 -24.91
C LEU A 25 -14.61 0.92 -25.21
N LEU A 26 -15.16 2.09 -24.84
CA LEU A 26 -16.57 2.43 -24.96
C LEU A 26 -16.98 2.97 -26.34
N THR A 27 -16.02 3.30 -27.22
CA THR A 27 -16.31 3.71 -28.60
C THR A 27 -15.90 2.65 -29.62
N PRO A 28 -16.61 1.51 -29.73
CA PRO A 28 -16.47 0.66 -30.89
C PRO A 28 -17.21 1.32 -32.08
N SER A 29 -16.48 1.96 -32.99
CA SER A 29 -17.04 2.42 -34.27
C SER A 29 -17.05 1.27 -35.27
N VAL A 30 -18.13 0.48 -35.29
CA VAL A 30 -18.22 -0.78 -36.06
C VAL A 30 -19.26 -0.72 -37.19
N VAL A 31 -20.00 0.40 -37.35
CA VAL A 31 -21.20 0.41 -38.20
C VAL A 31 -21.11 1.42 -39.33
N GLN A 32 -21.19 0.92 -40.57
CA GLN A 32 -21.50 1.73 -41.75
C GLN A 32 -22.90 1.33 -42.26
N VAL A 33 -23.83 2.27 -42.22
CA VAL A 33 -25.18 2.09 -42.76
C VAL A 33 -25.20 2.65 -44.18
N VAL A 34 -25.38 1.78 -45.18
CA VAL A 34 -25.57 2.19 -46.57
C VAL A 34 -27.01 1.92 -46.95
N VAL A 35 -27.76 2.99 -47.25
CA VAL A 35 -29.13 2.89 -47.73
C VAL A 35 -29.10 2.85 -49.25
N THR A 36 -29.59 1.78 -49.86
CA THR A 36 -29.72 1.69 -51.33
C THR A 36 -31.09 1.10 -51.67
N ASN A 37 -31.91 1.89 -52.34
CA ASN A 37 -33.26 1.52 -52.83
C ASN A 37 -34.22 0.99 -51.74
N ASP A 38 -34.39 1.73 -50.63
CA ASP A 38 -35.27 1.36 -49.49
C ASP A 38 -34.92 0.06 -48.75
N VAL A 39 -33.83 -0.63 -49.13
CA VAL A 39 -33.31 -1.78 -48.40
C VAL A 39 -32.08 -1.35 -47.59
N VAL A 40 -32.12 -1.61 -46.28
CA VAL A 40 -31.02 -1.33 -45.36
C VAL A 40 -30.08 -2.54 -45.35
N HIS A 41 -28.89 -2.37 -45.93
CA HIS A 41 -27.83 -3.37 -45.81
C HIS A 41 -26.87 -2.98 -44.70
N VAL A 42 -26.83 -3.82 -43.64
CA VAL A 42 -25.94 -3.65 -42.49
C VAL A 42 -24.72 -4.55 -42.70
N TYR A 43 -23.56 -3.95 -42.94
CA TYR A 43 -22.28 -4.67 -43.00
C TYR A 43 -21.56 -4.58 -41.65
N MET A 44 -21.21 -5.74 -41.09
CA MET A 44 -20.28 -5.85 -39.96
C MET A 44 -18.87 -5.94 -40.53
N ILE A 45 -17.99 -5.01 -40.15
CA ILE A 45 -16.57 -5.06 -40.52
C ILE A 45 -15.87 -6.11 -39.64
N PRO A 46 -15.25 -7.16 -40.20
CA PRO A 46 -14.42 -8.06 -39.41
C PRO A 46 -13.18 -7.31 -38.90
N ASN A 47 -12.81 -7.55 -37.63
CA ASN A 47 -11.73 -6.89 -36.88
C ASN A 47 -12.12 -5.55 -36.20
N VAL A 48 -13.09 -5.65 -35.28
CA VAL A 48 -13.70 -4.61 -34.42
C VAL A 48 -12.71 -3.68 -33.69
N TYR A 49 -11.47 -4.12 -33.49
CA TYR A 49 -10.40 -3.29 -32.94
C TYR A 49 -9.28 -3.15 -33.96
N THR A 50 -8.93 -1.92 -34.28
CA THR A 50 -7.74 -1.65 -35.09
C THR A 50 -6.52 -2.07 -34.27
N VAL A 51 -5.48 -2.61 -34.92
CA VAL A 51 -4.19 -2.94 -34.26
C VAL A 51 -3.66 -1.76 -33.43
N GLY A 52 -3.92 -0.53 -33.88
CA GLY A 52 -3.60 0.70 -33.14
C GLY A 52 -4.36 0.87 -31.81
N ASP A 53 -5.63 0.47 -31.74
CA ASP A 53 -6.39 0.53 -30.49
C ASP A 53 -5.84 -0.45 -29.46
N VAL A 54 -5.46 -1.65 -29.90
CA VAL A 54 -4.83 -2.68 -29.06
C VAL A 54 -3.50 -2.17 -28.48
N LEU A 55 -2.66 -1.51 -29.28
CA LEU A 55 -1.41 -0.91 -28.80
C LEU A 55 -1.67 0.18 -27.76
N THR A 56 -2.68 1.04 -27.97
CA THR A 56 -3.02 2.08 -26.99
C THR A 56 -3.54 1.51 -25.67
N ILE A 57 -4.32 0.43 -25.73
CA ILE A 57 -4.82 -0.28 -24.54
C ILE A 57 -3.66 -0.90 -23.76
N CYS A 58 -2.69 -1.53 -24.44
CA CYS A 58 -1.50 -2.09 -23.79
C CYS A 58 -0.65 -1.02 -23.07
N LEU A 59 -0.45 0.15 -23.68
CA LEU A 59 0.34 1.23 -23.09
C LEU A 59 -0.36 1.90 -21.90
N LEU A 60 -1.67 2.12 -22.01
CA LEU A 60 -2.48 2.72 -20.94
C LEU A 60 -2.61 1.77 -19.74
N SER A 61 -2.83 0.48 -19.97
CA SER A 61 -2.90 -0.53 -18.91
C SER A 61 -1.57 -0.69 -18.18
N ALA A 62 -0.43 -0.76 -18.90
CA ALA A 62 0.89 -0.81 -18.28
C ALA A 62 1.19 0.43 -17.41
N SER A 63 0.85 1.62 -17.91
CA SER A 63 1.04 2.90 -17.21
C SER A 63 0.12 3.03 -15.98
N PHE A 64 -1.11 2.53 -16.08
CA PHE A 64 -2.06 2.45 -14.98
C PHE A 64 -1.54 1.49 -13.89
N SER A 65 -1.11 0.28 -14.26
CA SER A 65 -0.52 -0.70 -13.35
C SER A 65 0.72 -0.14 -12.63
N TYR A 66 1.61 0.56 -13.34
CA TYR A 66 2.79 1.17 -12.73
C TYR A 66 2.43 2.27 -11.71
N SER A 67 1.40 3.08 -12.02
CA SER A 67 0.93 4.15 -11.15
C SER A 67 0.25 3.62 -9.88
N THR A 68 -0.59 2.59 -10.01
CA THR A 68 -1.19 1.89 -8.85
C THR A 68 -0.11 1.20 -8.02
N PHE A 69 0.88 0.56 -8.66
CA PHE A 69 1.98 -0.09 -7.95
C PHE A 69 2.82 0.91 -7.18
N ARG A 70 3.15 2.09 -7.71
CA ARG A 70 3.92 3.09 -6.94
C ARG A 70 3.10 3.88 -5.92
N GLY A 71 1.86 4.23 -6.23
CA GLY A 71 1.04 5.09 -5.39
C GLY A 71 0.30 4.37 -4.25
N VAL A 72 -0.09 3.10 -4.44
CA VAL A 72 -0.95 2.38 -3.48
C VAL A 72 -0.23 1.17 -2.87
N LEU A 73 0.44 0.36 -3.69
CA LEU A 73 1.01 -0.90 -3.23
C LEU A 73 2.49 -0.78 -2.81
N GLY A 74 3.25 0.09 -3.48
CA GLY A 74 4.68 0.24 -3.34
C GLY A 74 5.05 0.82 -1.99
N GLU A 75 4.28 1.77 -1.49
CA GLU A 75 4.44 2.32 -0.14
C GLU A 75 4.20 1.21 0.90
N LYS A 76 3.14 0.39 0.74
CA LYS A 76 2.83 -0.72 1.66
C LYS A 76 3.84 -1.87 1.58
N VAL A 77 4.39 -2.17 0.41
CA VAL A 77 5.43 -3.19 0.20
C VAL A 77 6.81 -2.70 0.67
N LEU A 78 7.13 -1.41 0.52
CA LEU A 78 8.33 -0.78 1.10
C LEU A 78 8.25 -0.68 2.61
N LEU A 79 7.05 -0.40 3.15
CA LEU A 79 6.74 -0.50 4.58
C LEU A 79 6.95 -1.93 5.08
N ALA A 80 6.47 -2.94 4.35
CA ALA A 80 6.69 -4.36 4.67
C ALA A 80 8.16 -4.81 4.52
N LYS A 81 8.94 -4.16 3.65
CA LYS A 81 10.38 -4.43 3.44
C LYS A 81 11.32 -3.65 4.37
N GLY A 82 10.79 -2.89 5.34
CA GLY A 82 11.59 -2.34 6.44
C GLY A 82 12.36 -1.05 6.14
N VAL A 83 12.00 -0.28 5.11
CA VAL A 83 12.74 0.95 4.72
C VAL A 83 12.20 2.22 5.40
N GLY A 84 11.30 2.11 6.39
CA GLY A 84 10.80 3.30 7.09
C GLY A 84 10.25 3.00 8.47
N LYS A 85 11.08 2.52 9.41
CA LYS A 85 10.68 2.36 10.82
C LYS A 85 10.12 3.68 11.40
N ASP A 86 10.66 4.82 10.96
CA ASP A 86 10.18 6.15 11.34
C ASP A 86 8.80 6.48 10.74
N ALA A 87 8.51 6.01 9.52
CA ALA A 87 7.20 6.20 8.89
C ALA A 87 6.12 5.37 9.59
N ILE A 88 6.45 4.12 9.96
CA ILE A 88 5.55 3.23 10.72
C ILE A 88 5.31 3.80 12.12
N ALA A 89 6.36 4.28 12.80
CA ALA A 89 6.24 4.95 14.10
C ALA A 89 5.28 6.16 14.05
N THR A 90 5.17 6.83 12.90
CA THR A 90 4.23 7.95 12.70
C THR A 90 2.77 7.50 12.52
N LEU A 91 2.52 6.22 12.22
CA LEU A 91 1.19 5.63 12.08
C LEU A 91 0.62 5.09 13.40
N LEU A 92 1.46 4.87 14.42
CA LEU A 92 1.04 4.42 15.74
C LEU A 92 0.12 5.46 16.39
N ARG A 93 -1.00 5.01 16.96
CA ARG A 93 -1.98 5.88 17.62
C ARG A 93 -2.33 5.37 19.01
N GLY A 94 -2.62 6.30 19.92
CA GLY A 94 -3.10 6.01 21.27
C GLY A 94 -2.12 5.19 22.09
N ASP A 95 -2.56 4.01 22.55
CA ASP A 95 -1.80 3.15 23.46
C ASP A 95 -0.52 2.57 22.81
N GLU A 96 -0.53 2.32 21.50
CA GLU A 96 0.62 1.76 20.78
C GLU A 96 1.81 2.72 20.76
N LEU A 97 1.54 4.01 20.52
CA LEU A 97 2.56 5.07 20.51
C LEU A 97 3.21 5.20 21.88
N LYS A 98 2.37 5.21 22.93
CA LYS A 98 2.83 5.32 24.32
C LYS A 98 3.75 4.16 24.71
N VAL A 99 3.38 2.93 24.34
CA VAL A 99 4.22 1.74 24.60
C VAL A 99 5.52 1.80 23.80
N TYR A 100 5.45 2.19 22.52
CA TYR A 100 6.62 2.31 21.67
C TYR A 100 7.62 3.36 22.16
N GLU A 101 7.16 4.53 22.60
CA GLU A 101 8.00 5.58 23.19
C GLU A 101 8.65 5.12 24.49
N MET A 102 7.92 4.41 25.35
CA MET A 102 8.49 3.82 26.57
C MET A 102 9.62 2.84 26.23
N ILE A 103 9.39 1.92 25.29
CA ILE A 103 10.42 0.97 24.84
C ILE A 103 11.60 1.73 24.24
N LYS A 104 11.36 2.78 23.45
CA LYS A 104 12.43 3.59 22.84
C LYS A 104 13.32 4.27 23.87
N ASN A 105 12.73 4.75 24.98
CA ASN A 105 13.46 5.46 26.03
C ASN A 105 14.09 4.53 27.08
N SER A 106 13.67 3.26 27.14
CA SER A 106 14.11 2.30 28.17
C SER A 106 14.68 0.99 27.63
N SER A 107 14.87 0.85 26.31
CA SER A 107 15.49 -0.32 25.68
C SER A 107 16.91 -0.51 26.21
N PRO A 108 17.32 -1.71 26.65
CA PRO A 108 16.51 -2.94 26.79
C PRO A 108 15.67 -2.96 28.07
N ILE A 109 14.35 -3.17 27.95
CA ILE A 109 13.40 -3.26 29.08
C ILE A 109 12.70 -4.62 29.12
N THR A 110 12.38 -5.13 30.31
CA THR A 110 11.59 -6.37 30.46
C THR A 110 10.10 -6.11 30.29
N GLN A 111 9.34 -7.11 29.81
CA GLN A 111 7.88 -7.00 29.70
C GLN A 111 7.20 -6.74 31.06
N ALA A 112 7.79 -7.23 32.16
CA ALA A 112 7.29 -7.01 33.51
C ALA A 112 7.47 -5.57 33.98
N GLU A 113 8.64 -4.96 33.71
CA GLU A 113 8.90 -3.55 33.99
C GLU A 113 8.03 -2.64 33.13
N LEU A 114 7.88 -2.97 31.84
CA LEU A 114 7.02 -2.22 30.93
C LEU A 114 5.54 -2.27 31.36
N ALA A 115 5.07 -3.39 31.89
CA ALA A 115 3.71 -3.49 32.45
C ALA A 115 3.53 -2.58 33.68
N LYS A 116 4.54 -2.50 34.55
CA LYS A 116 4.51 -1.60 35.72
C LYS A 116 4.56 -0.13 35.30
N ALA A 117 5.40 0.23 34.32
CA ALA A 117 5.57 1.60 33.85
C ALA A 117 4.38 2.10 33.03
N SER A 118 3.74 1.23 32.24
CA SER A 118 2.61 1.60 31.40
C SER A 118 1.26 1.60 32.13
N GLY A 119 1.14 0.85 33.23
CA GLY A 119 -0.11 0.66 33.98
C GLY A 119 -1.13 -0.21 33.23
N PHE A 120 -0.74 -0.88 32.14
CA PHE A 120 -1.62 -1.74 31.37
C PHE A 120 -1.72 -3.16 31.96
N SER A 121 -2.86 -3.81 31.73
CA SER A 121 -3.00 -5.24 32.06
C SER A 121 -2.06 -6.08 31.19
N LYS A 122 -1.61 -7.23 31.70
CA LYS A 122 -0.69 -8.13 30.96
C LYS A 122 -1.26 -8.54 29.59
N ALA A 123 -2.56 -8.79 29.51
CA ALA A 123 -3.23 -9.16 28.27
C ALA A 123 -3.23 -8.00 27.25
N LYS A 124 -3.56 -6.77 27.69
CA LYS A 124 -3.57 -5.59 26.83
C LYS A 124 -2.16 -5.26 26.32
N LEU A 125 -1.16 -5.31 27.20
CA LEU A 125 0.22 -5.09 26.80
C LEU A 125 0.71 -6.16 25.82
N SER A 126 0.37 -7.44 26.04
CA SER A 126 0.73 -8.50 25.10
C SER A 126 0.17 -8.25 23.70
N GLY A 127 -1.11 -7.89 23.60
CA GLY A 127 -1.73 -7.58 22.30
C GLY A 127 -1.07 -6.39 21.58
N VAL A 128 -0.73 -5.33 22.31
CA VAL A 128 0.00 -4.18 21.74
C VAL A 128 1.41 -4.60 21.29
N LEU A 129 2.11 -5.42 22.08
CA LEU A 129 3.42 -5.93 21.69
C LEU A 129 3.36 -6.85 20.46
N ASP A 130 2.30 -7.65 20.33
CA ASP A 130 2.06 -8.50 19.15
C ASP A 130 1.92 -7.64 17.88
N VAL A 131 1.19 -6.52 17.96
CA VAL A 131 1.05 -5.57 16.86
C VAL A 131 2.38 -4.88 16.53
N LEU A 132 3.11 -4.40 17.54
CA LEU A 132 4.41 -3.74 17.34
C LEU A 132 5.47 -4.70 16.76
N GLU A 133 5.44 -5.97 17.14
CA GLU A 133 6.30 -7.02 16.58
C GLU A 133 5.89 -7.40 15.16
N ALA A 134 4.59 -7.48 14.86
CA ALA A 134 4.08 -7.69 13.50
C ALA A 134 4.49 -6.54 12.54
N TYR A 135 4.58 -5.31 13.06
CA TYR A 135 5.14 -4.17 12.32
C TYR A 135 6.67 -4.15 12.23
N GLY A 136 7.36 -5.09 12.88
CA GLY A 136 8.82 -5.19 12.87
C GLY A 136 9.53 -4.07 13.64
N LEU A 137 8.83 -3.35 14.52
CA LEU A 137 9.38 -2.25 15.31
C LEU A 137 10.17 -2.73 16.53
N ILE A 138 9.71 -3.83 17.13
CA ILE A 138 10.29 -4.45 18.32
C ILE A 138 10.57 -5.93 18.09
N THR A 139 11.47 -6.48 18.90
CA THR A 139 11.76 -7.92 18.94
C THR A 139 11.68 -8.42 20.37
N ARG A 140 11.03 -9.58 20.56
CA ARG A 140 11.00 -10.30 21.84
C ARG A 140 12.10 -11.34 21.89
N LYS A 141 13.05 -11.20 22.83
CA LYS A 141 14.05 -12.23 23.14
C LYS A 141 13.80 -12.77 24.54
N ARG A 142 13.77 -14.10 24.67
CA ARG A 142 13.62 -14.77 25.97
C ARG A 142 14.94 -14.72 26.73
N ARG A 143 14.94 -14.16 27.94
CA ARG A 143 16.07 -14.14 28.87
C ARG A 143 15.64 -14.80 30.18
N GLY A 144 15.93 -16.09 30.32
CA GLY A 144 15.52 -16.89 31.47
C GLY A 144 14.00 -17.03 31.58
N ARG A 145 13.42 -16.50 32.68
CA ARG A 145 11.97 -16.52 32.95
C ARG A 145 11.22 -15.31 32.39
N GLU A 146 11.93 -14.34 31.83
CA GLU A 146 11.36 -13.08 31.37
C GLU A 146 11.62 -12.84 29.88
N ASN A 147 10.73 -12.06 29.27
CA ASN A 147 10.88 -11.62 27.89
C ASN A 147 11.47 -10.20 27.90
N VAL A 148 12.62 -10.04 27.26
CA VAL A 148 13.28 -8.75 27.05
C VAL A 148 12.84 -8.19 25.71
N LEU A 149 12.52 -6.91 25.71
CA LEU A 149 12.10 -6.15 24.55
C LEU A 149 13.26 -5.29 24.07
N THR A 150 13.65 -5.48 22.81
CA THR A 150 14.67 -4.68 22.15
C THR A 150 14.12 -4.06 20.89
N LEU A 151 14.51 -2.81 20.59
CA LEU A 151 14.19 -2.19 19.32
C LEU A 151 14.82 -2.97 18.17
N SER A 152 14.08 -3.18 17.09
CA SER A 152 14.58 -3.90 15.90
C SER A 152 15.75 -3.18 15.21
N THR A 153 16.09 -1.96 15.61
CA THR A 153 17.23 -1.19 15.10
C THR A 153 18.53 -1.53 15.82
N GLU A 154 18.47 -2.05 17.05
CA GLU A 154 19.65 -2.38 17.86
C GLU A 154 20.22 -3.78 17.59
N GLN A 155 19.68 -4.55 16.65
CA GLN A 155 20.19 -5.89 16.33
C GLN A 155 21.35 -5.91 15.32
N LYS A 156 22.25 -4.93 15.40
CA LYS A 156 23.57 -5.00 14.73
C LYS A 156 24.67 -4.56 15.69
N ALA A 157 25.14 -5.52 16.48
CA ALA A 157 26.49 -5.56 17.01
C ALA A 157 26.91 -7.03 17.05
#